data_AF-A0A2S9G7L4-F1
#
_entry.id   AF-A0A2S9G7L4-F1
#
_cell.length_a   1.000
_cell.length_b   1.000
_cell.length_c   1.000
_cell.angle_alpha   90.00
_cell.angle_beta   90.00
_cell.angle_gamma   90.00
#
_symmetry.space_group_name_H-M   'P 1'
#
loop_
_entity.id
_entity.type
_entity.pdbx_description
1 polymer ?
#
loop_
_entity_poly.entity_id
_entity_poly.type
_entity_poly.pdbx_seq_one_letter_code
_entity_poly.pdbx_strand_id
1 'polypeptide(L)'
;SKVEVFEPALCCATGVCGEDVDQQLVMFSADLDFVASRGGDVARYNLASEPSTFAENETVRAFLQVAGSSGLPLILVDGVTAMTG
;
A
#
# COMPACT_ATOMS: atom_id res chain seq x y z
N SER A 1 -4.87 4.78 15.68
CA SER A 1 -4.69 5.35 14.35
C SER A 1 -4.78 4.25 13.33
N LYS A 2 -5.36 4.58 12.17
CA LYS A 2 -5.45 3.69 11.02
C LYS A 2 -4.27 3.96 10.08
N VAL A 3 -3.59 2.90 9.65
CA VAL A 3 -2.54 2.98 8.63
C VAL A 3 -3.04 2.32 7.36
N GLU A 4 -2.95 3.03 6.23
CA GLU A 4 -3.37 2.52 4.93
C GLU A 4 -2.20 2.58 3.96
N VAL A 5 -1.92 1.46 3.30
CA VAL A 5 -0.81 1.30 2.37
C VAL A 5 -1.37 1.10 0.97
N PHE A 6 -1.07 2.02 0.07
CA PHE A 6 -1.47 2.00 -1.33
C PHE A 6 -0.25 1.60 -2.15
N GLU A 7 -0.21 0.33 -2.57
CA GLU A 7 0.91 -0.26 -3.30
C GLU A 7 0.88 0.07 -4.80
N PRO A 8 2.03 0.02 -5.49
CA PRO A 8 2.04 0.02 -6.95
C PRO A 8 1.27 -1.18 -7.51
N ALA A 9 1.10 -1.22 -8.83
CA ALA A 9 0.50 -2.37 -9.49
C ALA A 9 1.42 -3.60 -9.37
N LEU A 10 1.11 -4.48 -8.41
CA LEU A 10 1.83 -5.73 -8.16
C LEU A 10 1.12 -6.92 -8.82
N CYS A 11 1.88 -7.97 -9.15
CA CYS A 11 1.34 -9.20 -9.75
C CYS A 11 0.37 -9.96 -8.85
N CYS A 12 0.47 -9.80 -7.52
CA CYS A 12 -0.47 -10.34 -6.53
C CYS A 12 -0.64 -9.33 -5.39
N ALA A 13 -1.52 -9.62 -4.43
CA ALA A 13 -1.86 -8.69 -3.34
C ALA A 13 -0.65 -8.15 -2.56
N THR A 14 0.38 -8.97 -2.34
CA THR A 14 1.57 -8.58 -1.56
C THR A 14 2.83 -8.39 -2.41
N GLY A 15 2.79 -8.77 -3.68
CA GLY A 15 3.95 -8.88 -4.57
C GLY A 15 4.91 -10.05 -4.24
N VAL A 16 4.53 -10.95 -3.33
CA VAL A 16 5.37 -12.08 -2.87
C VAL A 16 5.09 -13.37 -3.67
N CYS A 17 4.87 -13.25 -4.99
CA CYS A 17 4.60 -14.39 -5.87
C CYS A 17 5.73 -14.60 -6.90
N GLY A 18 6.15 -15.85 -7.11
CA GLY A 18 7.18 -16.21 -8.10
C GLY A 18 8.50 -16.64 -7.46
N GLU A 19 9.52 -16.87 -8.30
CA GLU A 19 10.82 -17.40 -7.88
C GLU A 19 11.82 -16.30 -7.47
N ASP A 20 11.65 -15.07 -7.98
CA ASP A 20 12.54 -13.92 -7.72
C ASP A 20 11.78 -12.82 -6.96
N VAL A 21 11.53 -13.08 -5.68
CA VAL A 21 10.73 -12.20 -4.83
C VAL A 21 11.59 -11.09 -4.22
N ASP A 22 11.11 -9.85 -4.30
CA ASP A 22 11.68 -8.72 -3.57
C ASP A 22 11.58 -8.94 -2.04
N GLN A 23 12.75 -9.06 -1.40
CA GLN A 23 12.84 -9.29 0.04
C GLN A 23 12.26 -8.14 0.86
N GLN A 24 12.21 -6.91 0.34
CA GLN A 24 11.54 -5.80 1.03
C GLN A 24 10.04 -6.05 1.16
N LEU A 25 9.39 -6.57 0.10
CA LEU A 25 7.96 -6.91 0.15
C LEU A 25 7.68 -8.08 1.09
N VAL A 26 8.61 -9.03 1.22
CA VAL A 26 8.52 -10.13 2.19
C VAL A 26 8.55 -9.59 3.63
N MET A 27 9.57 -8.80 3.96
CA MET A 27 9.71 -8.22 5.31
C MET A 27 8.51 -7.31 5.64
N PHE A 28 8.12 -6.46 4.70
CA PHE A 28 7.00 -5.55 4.90
C PHE A 28 5.67 -6.29 5.11
N SER A 29 5.44 -7.38 4.38
CA SER A 29 4.26 -8.22 4.60
C SER A 29 4.28 -8.85 6.00
N ALA A 30 5.43 -9.33 6.46
CA ALA A 30 5.59 -9.88 7.81
C ALA A 30 5.39 -8.81 8.90
N ASP A 31 5.86 -7.58 8.68
CA ASP A 31 5.69 -6.47 9.61
C ASP A 31 4.22 -6.03 9.72
N LEU A 32 3.50 -5.95 8.59
CA LEU A 32 2.07 -5.65 8.59
C LEU A 32 1.26 -6.74 9.30
N ASP A 33 1.57 -8.02 9.03
CA ASP A 33 0.93 -9.15 9.71
C ASP A 33 1.20 -9.12 11.21
N PHE A 34 2.44 -8.80 11.62
CA PHE A 34 2.80 -8.63 13.02
C PHE A 34 1.98 -7.51 13.68
N VAL A 35 1.88 -6.34 13.06
CA VAL A 35 1.10 -5.21 13.59
C VAL A 35 -0.39 -5.57 13.69
N ALA A 36 -0.96 -6.16 12.64
CA ALA A 36 -2.36 -6.61 12.64
C ALA A 36 -2.62 -7.64 13.76
N SER A 37 -1.71 -8.61 13.96
CA SER A 37 -1.83 -9.61 15.03
C SER A 37 -1.82 -9.03 16.45
N ARG A 38 -1.29 -7.80 16.61
CA ARG A 38 -1.27 -7.05 17.87
C ARG A 38 -2.47 -6.11 18.04
N GLY A 39 -3.43 -6.16 17.12
CA GLY A 39 -4.62 -5.31 17.12
C GLY A 39 -4.42 -3.94 16.48
N GLY A 40 -3.34 -3.75 15.70
CA GLY A 40 -3.17 -2.55 14.89
C GLY A 40 -4.19 -2.49 13.76
N ASP A 41 -4.71 -1.29 13.49
CA ASP A 41 -5.64 -1.02 12.37
C ASP A 41 -4.81 -0.69 11.12
N VAL A 42 -4.54 -1.72 10.32
CA VAL A 42 -3.74 -1.62 9.09
C VAL A 42 -4.53 -2.17 7.92
N ALA A 43 -4.47 -1.48 6.77
CA ALA A 43 -5.01 -1.95 5.51
C ALA A 43 -3.99 -1.76 4.39
N ARG A 44 -4.00 -2.67 3.42
CA ARG A 44 -3.10 -2.67 2.26
C ARG A 44 -3.93 -2.88 1.00
N TYR A 45 -3.65 -2.09 -0.03
CA TYR A 45 -4.38 -2.08 -1.30
C TYR A 45 -3.41 -2.15 -2.47
N ASN A 46 -3.67 -3.01 -3.45
CA ASN A 46 -2.86 -3.12 -4.67
C ASN A 46 -3.60 -2.45 -5.84
N LEU A 47 -2.93 -1.50 -6.52
CA LEU A 47 -3.50 -0.76 -7.65
C LEU A 47 -3.99 -1.69 -8.78
N ALA A 48 -3.33 -2.83 -8.98
CA ALA A 48 -3.70 -3.78 -10.03
C ALA A 48 -5.03 -4.49 -9.74
N SER A 49 -5.30 -4.84 -8.48
CA SER A 49 -6.50 -5.59 -8.08
C SER A 49 -7.64 -4.72 -7.55
N GLU A 50 -7.33 -3.53 -7.03
CA GLU A 50 -8.28 -2.67 -6.31
C GLU A 50 -8.28 -1.21 -6.83
N PRO A 51 -8.33 -0.96 -8.15
CA PRO A 51 -8.19 0.39 -8.70
C PRO A 51 -9.29 1.37 -8.24
N SER A 52 -10.48 0.88 -7.88
CA SER A 52 -11.57 1.72 -7.37
C SER A 52 -11.20 2.39 -6.04
N THR A 53 -10.53 1.68 -5.13
CA THR A 53 -10.10 2.22 -3.83
C THR A 53 -9.19 3.44 -4.00
N PHE A 54 -8.32 3.43 -5.01
CA PHE A 54 -7.42 4.53 -5.34
C PHE A 54 -8.17 5.72 -5.96
N ALA A 55 -9.24 5.47 -6.72
CA ALA A 55 -10.06 6.50 -7.35
C ALA A 55 -11.06 7.15 -6.37
N GLU A 56 -11.54 6.39 -5.39
CA GLU A 56 -12.54 6.81 -4.40
C GLU A 56 -11.92 7.55 -3.21
N ASN A 57 -10.67 7.25 -2.84
CA ASN A 57 -9.96 7.99 -1.80
C ASN A 57 -9.40 9.31 -2.36
N GLU A 58 -9.91 10.44 -1.86
CA GLU A 58 -9.54 11.76 -2.37
C GLU A 58 -8.05 12.08 -2.23
N THR A 59 -7.43 11.77 -1.08
CA THR A 59 -5.99 11.98 -0.83
C THR A 59 -5.14 11.18 -1.81
N VAL A 60 -5.48 9.91 -2.02
CA VAL A 60 -4.75 9.01 -2.93
C VAL A 60 -4.91 9.46 -4.37
N ARG A 61 -6.14 9.80 -4.79
CA ARG A 61 -6.41 10.31 -6.13
C ARG A 61 -5.64 11.60 -6.41
N ALA A 62 -5.62 12.54 -5.47
CA ALA A 62 -4.87 13.79 -5.59
C ALA A 62 -3.36 13.53 -5.69
N PHE A 63 -2.84 12.61 -4.88
CA PHE A 63 -1.45 12.18 -4.97
C PHE A 63 -1.11 11.62 -6.37
N LEU A 64 -1.92 10.69 -6.88
CA LEU A 64 -1.71 10.09 -8.20
C LEU A 64 -1.77 11.10 -9.34
N GLN A 65 -2.59 12.14 -9.24
CA GLN A 65 -2.64 13.20 -10.25
C GLN A 65 -1.35 14.03 -10.32
N VAL A 66 -0.63 14.17 -9.20
CA VAL A 66 0.60 14.97 -9.13
C VAL A 66 1.85 14.13 -9.34
N ALA A 67 1.99 13.02 -8.60
CA ALA A 67 3.18 12.19 -8.58
C ALA A 67 3.14 11.04 -9.62
N GLY A 68 1.96 10.70 -10.12
CA GLY A 68 1.76 9.50 -10.92
C GLY A 68 1.85 8.20 -10.11
N SER A 69 1.56 7.07 -10.76
CA SER A 69 1.66 5.75 -10.12
C SER A 69 3.09 5.33 -9.80
N SER A 70 4.10 5.95 -10.41
CA SER A 70 5.51 5.74 -10.07
C SER A 70 5.92 6.29 -8.71
N GLY A 71 5.09 7.14 -8.09
CA GLY A 71 5.31 7.61 -6.72
C GLY A 71 4.82 6.64 -5.64
N LEU A 72 4.15 5.55 -6.02
CA LEU A 72 3.73 4.52 -5.07
C LEU A 72 4.95 3.72 -4.57
N PRO A 73 4.92 3.17 -3.34
CA PRO A 73 3.78 3.13 -2.43
C PRO A 73 3.44 4.50 -1.81
N LEU A 74 2.18 4.67 -1.42
CA LEU A 74 1.70 5.80 -0.62
C LEU A 74 1.16 5.28 0.72
N ILE A 75 1.65 5.83 1.82
CA ILE A 75 1.22 5.48 3.16
C ILE A 75 0.43 6.63 3.76
N LEU A 76 -0.79 6.34 4.20
CA LEU A 76 -1.62 7.26 4.97
C LEU A 76 -1.66 6.84 6.44
N VAL A 77 -1.60 7.82 7.34
CA VAL A 77 -1.91 7.67 8.76
C VAL A 77 -3.10 8.57 9.07
N ASP A 78 -4.20 7.97 9.51
CA ASP A 78 -5.47 8.65 9.78
C ASP A 78 -5.92 9.53 8.57
N GLY A 79 -5.75 8.99 7.35
CA GLY A 79 -6.12 9.65 6.09
C GLY A 79 -5.13 10.70 5.56
N VAL A 80 -4.06 10.98 6.31
CA VAL A 80 -3.03 11.98 5.95
C VAL A 80 -1.79 11.29 5.40
N THR A 81 -1.24 11.82 4.30
CA THR A 81 0.03 11.33 3.73
C THR A 81 1.16 11.39 4.76
N ALA A 82 1.74 10.23 5.07
CA ALA A 82 2.85 10.09 5.99
C ALA A 82 4.17 9.75 5.29
N MET A 83 4.13 8.93 4.24
CA MET A 83 5.32 8.48 3.49
C MET A 83 4.95 8.10 2.06
N THR A 84 5.91 8.24 1.14
CA THR A 84 5.79 7.87 -0.28
C THR A 84 7.18 7.61 -0.87
N GLY A 85 7.23 6.83 -1.96
CA GLY A 85 8.47 6.48 -2.69
C GLY A 85 9.20 5.28 -2.11
#